data_AF-A0A6G6WFS6-F1
#
_entry.id   AF-A0A6G6WFS6-F1
#
_cell.length_a   1.000
_cell.length_b   1.000
_cell.length_c   1.000
_cell.angle_alpha   90.00
_cell.angle_beta   90.00
_cell.angle_gamma   90.00
#
_symmetry.space_group_name_H-M   'P 1'
#
loop_
_entity.id
_entity.type
_entity.pdbx_description
1 polymer ?
#
loop_
_entity_poly.entity_id
_entity_poly.type
_entity_poly.pdbx_seq_one_letter_code
_entity_poly.pdbx_strand_id
1 'polypeptide(L)'
;MARTVPPGVHRPPTKIYLGTAVSVLVVAVCITWAFLSMRAVLAVGGSCADGGPYVSAQPCPDGAVLISIAIPVMLLTAMAGSALATSVDAPNLLIPLWAGLFGALGWNFMEYGVLGPDVVWGWLVCGAVFWLMAAPAVYAVLVAVHRAVVPAPRPSPQYDGARWWVPAYAVLSSAGALLGAWTWTALA
;
A
#
# COMPACT_ATOMS: atom_id res chain seq x y z
N MET A 1 1.17 -42.35 -33.59
CA MET A 1 1.18 -40.93 -33.17
C MET A 1 0.06 -40.71 -32.16
N ALA A 2 0.36 -40.82 -30.87
CA ALA A 2 -0.60 -40.52 -29.80
C ALA A 2 -0.65 -39.00 -29.60
N ARG A 3 -1.84 -38.38 -29.73
CA ARG A 3 -2.06 -37.00 -29.29
C ARG A 3 -1.98 -36.98 -27.77
N THR A 4 -0.92 -36.38 -27.23
CA THR A 4 -0.89 -35.97 -25.84
C THR A 4 -1.95 -34.89 -25.65
N VAL A 5 -2.94 -35.17 -24.82
CA VAL A 5 -3.90 -34.17 -24.32
C VAL A 5 -3.08 -33.09 -23.60
N PRO A 6 -3.23 -31.79 -23.94
CA PRO A 6 -2.52 -30.75 -23.22
C PRO A 6 -2.95 -30.79 -21.74
N PRO A 7 -2.02 -30.65 -20.78
CA PRO A 7 -2.33 -30.71 -19.36
C PRO A 7 -3.46 -29.72 -19.03
N GLY A 8 -4.50 -30.23 -18.37
CA GLY A 8 -5.68 -29.46 -18.03
C GLY A 8 -5.31 -28.18 -17.27
N VAL A 9 -5.93 -27.07 -17.65
CA VAL A 9 -5.80 -25.77 -16.97
C VAL A 9 -6.21 -25.96 -15.51
N HIS A 10 -5.23 -26.17 -14.63
CA HIS A 10 -5.47 -26.30 -13.21
C HIS A 10 -5.76 -24.90 -12.67
N ARG A 11 -7.04 -24.55 -12.56
CA ARG A 11 -7.45 -23.27 -11.96
C ARG A 11 -6.98 -23.28 -10.50
N PRO A 12 -6.27 -22.23 -10.04
CA PRO A 12 -5.88 -22.15 -8.65
C PRO A 12 -7.13 -22.17 -7.76
N PRO A 13 -7.07 -22.80 -6.57
CA PRO A 13 -8.22 -22.91 -5.70
C PRO A 13 -8.76 -21.54 -5.30
N THR A 14 -10.09 -21.40 -5.19
CA THR A 14 -10.80 -20.16 -4.84
C THR A 14 -10.24 -19.46 -3.58
N LYS A 15 -9.70 -20.25 -2.66
CA LYS A 15 -9.07 -19.76 -1.42
C LYS A 15 -7.88 -18.82 -1.68
N ILE A 16 -7.14 -19.01 -2.78
CA ILE A 16 -5.98 -18.16 -3.12
C ILE A 16 -6.44 -16.79 -3.62
N TYR A 17 -7.49 -16.74 -4.45
CA TYR A 17 -8.11 -15.48 -4.86
C TYR A 17 -8.63 -14.70 -3.65
N LEU A 18 -9.33 -15.38 -2.74
CA LEU A 18 -9.83 -14.78 -1.50
C LEU A 18 -8.67 -14.26 -0.63
N GLY A 19 -7.62 -15.06 -0.44
CA GLY A 19 -6.44 -14.66 0.34
C GLY A 19 -5.71 -13.46 -0.27
N THR A 20 -5.61 -13.39 -1.60
CA THR A 20 -5.06 -12.23 -2.31
C THR A 20 -5.93 -10.99 -2.07
N ALA A 21 -7.26 -11.13 -2.20
CA ALA A 21 -8.19 -10.02 -2.02
C ALA A 21 -8.15 -9.46 -0.59
N VAL A 22 -8.13 -10.34 0.42
CA VAL A 22 -7.97 -9.95 1.83
C VAL A 22 -6.64 -9.24 2.04
N SER A 23 -5.55 -9.73 1.44
CA SER A 23 -4.22 -9.12 1.59
C SER A 23 -4.18 -7.69 1.02
N VAL A 24 -4.76 -7.46 -0.17
CA VAL A 24 -4.88 -6.12 -0.76
C VAL A 24 -5.62 -5.17 0.18
N LEU A 25 -6.77 -5.63 0.71
CA LEU A 25 -7.63 -4.83 1.58
C LEU A 25 -6.91 -4.46 2.88
N VAL A 26 -6.27 -5.43 3.54
CA VAL A 26 -5.53 -5.21 4.79
C VAL A 26 -4.34 -4.26 4.56
N VAL A 27 -3.59 -4.43 3.46
CA VAL A 27 -2.50 -3.49 3.12
C VAL A 27 -3.03 -2.07 2.97
N ALA A 28 -4.15 -1.87 2.27
CA ALA A 28 -4.75 -0.55 2.09
C ALA A 28 -5.24 0.06 3.42
N VAL A 29 -5.88 -0.74 4.29
CA VAL A 29 -6.28 -0.30 5.64
C VAL A 29 -5.06 0.17 6.44
N CYS A 30 -3.98 -0.62 6.46
CA CYS A 30 -2.78 -0.27 7.20
C CYS A 30 -2.05 0.96 6.63
N ILE A 31 -2.05 1.15 5.30
CA ILE A 31 -1.52 2.39 4.69
C ILE A 31 -2.34 3.59 5.17
N THR A 32 -3.68 3.49 5.19
CA THR A 32 -4.53 4.58 5.71
C THR A 32 -4.28 4.86 7.19
N TRP A 33 -4.15 3.83 8.03
CA TRP A 33 -3.80 4.03 9.44
C TRP A 33 -2.43 4.66 9.62
N ALA A 34 -1.41 4.22 8.86
CA ALA A 34 -0.09 4.83 8.89
C ALA A 34 -0.13 6.31 8.45
N PHE A 35 -0.90 6.60 7.39
CA PHE A 35 -1.12 7.96 6.90
C PHE A 35 -1.76 8.84 7.98
N LEU A 36 -2.85 8.41 8.60
CA LEU A 36 -3.58 9.19 9.60
C LEU A 36 -2.80 9.31 10.93
N SER A 37 -2.12 8.25 11.36
CA SER A 37 -1.23 8.29 12.54
C SER A 37 -0.11 9.31 12.36
N MET A 38 0.50 9.33 11.17
CA MET A 38 1.57 10.27 10.89
C MET A 38 1.06 11.72 10.92
N ARG A 39 -0.16 11.98 10.43
CA ARG A 39 -0.79 13.30 10.54
C ARG A 39 -1.03 13.70 11.98
N ALA A 40 -1.49 12.78 12.83
CA ALA A 40 -1.68 13.04 14.25
C ALA A 40 -0.35 13.46 14.90
N VAL A 41 0.75 12.75 14.61
CA VAL A 41 2.09 13.08 15.13
C VAL A 41 2.62 14.41 14.56
N LEU A 42 2.43 14.68 13.27
CA LEU A 42 2.85 15.95 12.66
C LEU A 42 2.06 17.14 13.21
N ALA A 43 0.79 16.95 13.59
CA ALA A 43 -0.05 18.00 14.18
C ALA A 43 0.47 18.48 15.54
N VAL A 44 1.18 17.63 16.29
CA VAL A 44 1.83 18.03 17.54
C VAL A 44 3.28 18.48 17.33
N GLY A 45 3.81 18.46 16.11
CA GLY A 45 5.18 18.93 15.81
C GLY A 45 6.16 17.82 15.43
N GLY A 46 5.67 16.63 15.12
CA GLY A 46 6.46 15.57 14.47
C GLY A 46 7.13 14.58 15.42
N SER A 47 7.03 14.76 16.74
CA SER A 47 7.48 13.79 17.74
C SER A 47 6.65 13.88 19.02
N CYS A 48 6.29 12.72 19.55
CA CYS A 48 5.60 12.55 20.83
C CYS A 48 6.07 11.24 21.49
N ALA A 49 5.93 11.12 22.81
CA ALA A 49 6.13 9.86 23.52
C ALA A 49 5.48 9.92 24.90
N ASP A 50 5.09 8.77 25.45
CA ASP A 50 4.50 8.67 26.80
C ASP A 50 5.30 7.69 27.67
N GLY A 51 5.48 8.03 28.94
CA GLY A 51 5.97 7.09 29.97
C GLY A 51 7.45 6.67 29.87
N GLY A 52 8.31 7.44 29.19
CA GLY A 52 9.75 7.17 29.07
C GLY A 52 10.64 7.94 30.07
N PRO A 53 11.90 7.51 30.28
CA PRO A 53 12.88 8.23 31.11
C PRO A 53 13.43 9.50 30.42
N TYR A 54 13.19 9.65 29.12
CA TYR A 54 13.48 10.86 28.37
C TYR A 54 12.28 11.80 28.47
N VAL A 55 12.54 13.08 28.72
CA VAL A 55 11.50 14.12 28.79
C VAL A 55 10.87 14.25 27.41
N SER A 56 9.71 13.62 27.22
CA SER A 56 8.88 13.85 26.05
C SER A 56 8.47 15.32 26.02
N ALA A 57 8.64 15.96 24.86
CA ALA A 57 8.18 17.35 24.69
C ALA A 57 6.66 17.48 24.89
N GLN A 58 5.90 16.42 24.57
CA GLN A 58 4.45 16.36 24.66
C GLN A 58 3.93 14.90 24.59
N PRO A 59 2.74 14.62 25.16
CA PRO A 59 2.09 13.31 25.07
C PRO A 59 1.64 12.97 23.65
N CYS A 60 1.52 11.68 23.33
CA CYS A 60 1.07 11.28 22.00
C CYS A 60 -0.44 11.46 21.83
N PRO A 61 -0.88 12.01 20.68
CA PRO A 61 -2.30 12.11 20.37
C PRO A 61 -2.92 10.73 20.15
N ASP A 62 -4.23 10.64 20.36
CA ASP A 62 -5.00 9.42 20.10
C ASP A 62 -4.81 8.95 18.64
N GLY A 63 -4.78 7.63 18.46
CA GLY A 63 -4.53 6.98 17.18
C GLY A 63 -3.07 6.89 16.75
N ALA A 64 -2.13 7.66 17.33
CA ALA A 64 -0.70 7.57 16.97
C ALA A 64 -0.14 6.15 17.16
N VAL A 65 -0.67 5.41 18.14
CA VAL A 65 -0.30 4.00 18.39
C VAL A 65 -0.63 3.07 17.22
N LEU A 66 -1.60 3.40 16.38
CA LEU A 66 -2.03 2.54 15.27
C LEU A 66 -0.90 2.32 14.26
N ILE A 67 0.04 3.25 14.09
CA ILE A 67 1.19 3.05 13.21
C ILE A 67 2.09 1.88 13.65
N SER A 68 2.21 1.65 14.96
CA SER A 68 3.03 0.57 15.53
C SER A 68 2.48 -0.82 15.21
N ILE A 69 1.17 -0.91 15.00
CA ILE A 69 0.46 -2.12 14.58
C ILE A 69 0.40 -2.19 13.05
N ALA A 70 0.10 -1.06 12.40
CA ALA A 70 -0.08 -0.99 10.97
C ALA A 70 1.18 -1.42 10.21
N ILE A 71 2.36 -0.94 10.59
CA ILE A 71 3.59 -1.24 9.84
C ILE A 71 3.93 -2.74 9.83
N PRO A 72 4.00 -3.45 10.98
CA PRO A 72 4.27 -4.89 10.97
C PRO A 72 3.18 -5.71 10.25
N VAL A 73 1.90 -5.42 10.50
CA VAL A 73 0.79 -6.13 9.86
C VAL A 73 0.82 -5.94 8.35
N MET A 74 1.06 -4.72 7.89
CA MET A 74 1.16 -4.38 6.48
C MET A 74 2.32 -5.12 5.79
N LEU A 75 3.51 -5.14 6.39
CA LEU A 75 4.68 -5.81 5.83
C LEU A 75 4.47 -7.34 5.74
N LEU A 76 4.01 -7.96 6.83
CA LEU A 76 3.75 -9.40 6.87
C LEU A 76 2.66 -9.78 5.85
N THR A 77 1.59 -8.99 5.78
CA THR A 77 0.49 -9.23 4.84
C THR A 77 0.91 -9.02 3.40
N ALA A 78 1.73 -8.02 3.10
CA ALA A 78 2.23 -7.81 1.75
C ALA A 78 3.21 -8.90 1.29
N MET A 79 4.05 -9.41 2.19
CA MET A 79 4.93 -10.55 1.89
C MET A 79 4.12 -11.82 1.61
N ALA A 80 3.21 -12.20 2.51
CA ALA A 80 2.36 -13.38 2.34
C ALA A 80 1.42 -13.24 1.12
N GLY A 81 0.78 -12.08 0.99
CA GLY A 81 -0.11 -11.76 -0.11
C GLY A 81 0.60 -11.73 -1.47
N SER A 82 1.88 -11.36 -1.54
CA SER A 82 2.66 -11.41 -2.78
C SER A 82 2.87 -12.84 -3.28
N ALA A 83 3.10 -13.78 -2.36
CA ALA A 83 3.17 -15.21 -2.71
C ALA A 83 1.82 -15.72 -3.24
N LEU A 84 0.71 -15.29 -2.66
CA LEU A 84 -0.64 -15.63 -3.13
C LEU A 84 -0.94 -15.00 -4.49
N ALA A 85 -0.68 -13.69 -4.65
CA ALA A 85 -0.95 -12.95 -5.87
C ALA A 85 -0.21 -13.54 -7.09
N THR A 86 1.08 -13.83 -6.93
CA THR A 86 1.89 -14.40 -8.01
C THR A 86 1.44 -15.79 -8.42
N SER A 87 0.81 -16.56 -7.52
CA SER A 87 0.23 -17.88 -7.85
C SER A 87 -1.10 -17.82 -8.62
N VAL A 88 -1.71 -16.64 -8.76
CA VAL A 88 -2.92 -16.40 -9.57
C VAL A 88 -2.68 -15.42 -10.72
N ASP A 89 -1.42 -15.33 -11.18
CA ASP A 89 -0.97 -14.44 -12.25
C ASP A 89 -1.27 -12.94 -11.99
N ALA A 90 -1.39 -12.55 -10.72
CA ALA A 90 -1.49 -11.15 -10.29
C ALA A 90 -0.11 -10.61 -9.84
N PRO A 91 0.15 -9.30 -10.00
CA PRO A 91 1.42 -8.70 -9.59
C PRO A 91 1.62 -8.80 -8.08
N ASN A 92 2.88 -8.84 -7.63
CA ASN A 92 3.19 -8.84 -6.21
C ASN A 92 2.68 -7.57 -5.51
N LEU A 93 2.35 -7.67 -4.22
CA LEU A 93 1.83 -6.59 -3.39
C LEU A 93 2.90 -5.68 -2.82
N LEU A 94 4.17 -6.10 -2.82
CA LEU A 94 5.28 -5.29 -2.29
C LEU A 94 5.50 -4.00 -3.06
N ILE A 95 5.36 -4.03 -4.39
CA ILE A 95 5.52 -2.83 -5.23
C ILE A 95 4.39 -1.81 -4.97
N PRO A 96 3.10 -2.18 -4.99
CA PRO A 96 2.02 -1.28 -4.55
C PRO A 96 2.15 -0.79 -3.12
N LEU A 97 2.57 -1.65 -2.18
CA LEU A 97 2.84 -1.25 -0.79
C LEU A 97 3.90 -0.15 -0.73
N TRP A 98 5.01 -0.34 -1.44
CA TRP A 98 6.11 0.62 -1.46
C TRP A 98 5.63 1.96 -2.02
N ALA A 99 4.95 1.94 -3.17
CA ALA A 99 4.40 3.13 -3.81
C ALA A 99 3.42 3.87 -2.88
N GLY A 100 2.47 3.13 -2.29
CA GLY A 100 1.44 3.68 -1.41
C GLY A 100 2.00 4.23 -0.11
N LEU A 101 2.86 3.48 0.58
CA LEU A 101 3.44 3.89 1.87
C LEU A 101 4.28 5.17 1.71
N PHE A 102 5.27 5.15 0.83
CA PHE A 102 6.16 6.31 0.69
C PHE A 102 5.48 7.49 0.01
N GLY A 103 4.56 7.25 -0.94
CA GLY A 103 3.74 8.31 -1.53
C GLY A 103 2.86 8.99 -0.47
N ALA A 104 2.21 8.21 0.40
CA ALA A 104 1.34 8.73 1.46
C ALA A 104 2.15 9.51 2.53
N LEU A 105 3.28 8.97 2.99
CA LEU A 105 4.15 9.68 3.94
C LEU A 105 4.75 10.94 3.33
N GLY A 106 5.20 10.86 2.08
CA GLY A 106 5.73 12.00 1.33
C GLY A 106 4.70 13.11 1.19
N TRP A 107 3.43 12.77 0.90
CA TRP A 107 2.33 13.72 0.86
C TRP A 107 2.12 14.41 2.21
N ASN A 108 2.05 13.65 3.31
CA ASN A 108 1.90 14.22 4.65
C ASN A 108 2.97 15.26 4.96
N PHE A 109 4.24 14.94 4.72
CA PHE A 109 5.34 15.87 4.98
C PHE A 109 5.30 17.13 4.11
N MET A 110 4.97 16.99 2.82
CA MET A 110 4.83 18.15 1.94
C MET A 110 3.68 19.06 2.39
N GLU A 111 2.53 18.46 2.69
CA GLU A 111 1.33 19.19 3.13
C GLU A 111 1.59 19.94 4.44
N TYR A 112 2.09 19.25 5.47
CA TYR A 112 2.40 19.88 6.75
C TYR A 112 3.55 20.90 6.64
N GLY A 113 4.49 20.69 5.71
CA GLY A 113 5.61 21.60 5.47
C GLY A 113 5.20 22.96 4.88
N VAL A 114 4.05 23.03 4.19
CA VAL A 114 3.56 24.26 3.54
C VAL A 114 2.27 24.84 4.12
N LEU A 115 1.38 24.02 4.69
CA LEU A 115 0.08 24.46 5.20
C LEU A 115 0.12 24.88 6.68
N GLY A 116 1.27 24.74 7.35
CA GLY A 116 1.49 25.26 8.70
C GLY A 116 1.57 26.80 8.74
N PRO A 117 1.60 27.40 9.94
CA PRO A 117 1.77 28.85 10.10
C PRO A 117 3.12 29.34 9.55
N ASP A 118 4.14 28.49 9.60
CA ASP A 118 5.47 28.72 9.06
C ASP A 118 5.87 27.57 8.12
N VAL A 119 6.72 27.88 7.15
CA VAL A 119 7.29 26.86 6.25
C VAL A 119 8.35 26.05 7.00
N VAL A 120 8.13 24.74 7.12
CA VAL A 120 9.05 23.82 7.80
C VAL A 120 9.89 23.08 6.76
N TRP A 121 11.06 23.64 6.43
CA TRP A 121 11.97 23.07 5.42
C TRP A 121 12.38 21.62 5.68
N GLY A 122 12.55 21.23 6.95
CA GLY A 122 12.87 19.85 7.30
C GLY A 122 11.80 18.87 6.82
N TRP A 123 10.52 19.23 6.94
CA TRP A 123 9.42 18.42 6.45
C TRP A 123 9.39 18.38 4.92
N LEU A 124 9.63 19.52 4.25
CA LEU A 124 9.69 19.54 2.78
C LEU A 124 10.79 18.64 2.21
N VAL A 125 11.98 18.68 2.82
CA VAL A 125 13.10 17.80 2.42
C VAL A 125 12.74 16.34 2.64
N CYS A 126 12.19 15.99 3.80
CA CYS A 126 11.72 14.62 4.07
C CYS A 126 10.64 14.18 3.08
N GLY A 127 9.66 15.04 2.80
CA GLY A 127 8.60 14.78 1.82
C GLY A 127 9.15 14.52 0.43
N ALA A 128 10.07 15.36 -0.05
CA ALA A 128 10.74 15.18 -1.34
C ALA A 128 11.50 13.85 -1.42
N VAL A 129 12.26 13.50 -0.38
CA VAL A 129 12.98 12.21 -0.32
C VAL A 129 12.00 11.03 -0.39
N PHE A 130 10.90 11.07 0.35
CA PHE A 130 9.88 10.01 0.31
C PHE A 130 9.23 9.88 -1.08
N TRP A 131 8.94 10.98 -1.75
CA TRP A 131 8.44 10.96 -3.13
C TRP A 131 9.46 10.37 -4.11
N LEU A 132 10.75 10.72 -3.96
CA LEU A 132 11.84 10.11 -4.76
C LEU A 132 11.94 8.60 -4.51
N MET A 133 11.77 8.16 -3.26
CA MET A 133 11.72 6.73 -2.92
C MET A 133 10.47 6.04 -3.49
N ALA A 134 9.32 6.73 -3.56
CA ALA A 134 8.09 6.19 -4.13
C ALA A 134 8.13 6.07 -5.66
N ALA A 135 8.83 7.00 -6.34
CA ALA A 135 8.87 7.13 -7.79
C ALA A 135 9.16 5.82 -8.56
N PRO A 136 10.20 5.01 -8.25
CA PRO A 136 10.45 3.77 -8.98
C PRO A 136 9.31 2.75 -8.83
N ALA A 137 8.69 2.68 -7.64
CA ALA A 137 7.57 1.79 -7.39
C ALA A 137 6.31 2.25 -8.13
N VAL A 138 6.00 3.56 -8.11
CA VAL A 138 4.90 4.15 -8.88
C VAL A 138 5.08 3.86 -10.37
N TYR A 139 6.28 4.09 -10.91
CA TYR A 139 6.60 3.79 -12.30
C TYR A 139 6.36 2.31 -12.64
N ALA A 140 6.83 1.39 -11.78
CA ALA A 140 6.61 -0.05 -11.98
C ALA A 140 5.12 -0.43 -11.98
N VAL A 141 4.31 0.16 -11.09
CA VAL A 141 2.84 -0.03 -11.08
C VAL A 141 2.23 0.47 -12.40
N LEU A 142 2.60 1.67 -12.85
CA LEU A 142 2.08 2.24 -14.10
C LEU A 142 2.43 1.38 -15.31
N VAL A 143 3.66 0.87 -15.39
CA VAL A 143 4.08 -0.05 -16.46
C VAL A 143 3.29 -1.36 -16.41
N ALA A 144 3.07 -1.93 -15.22
CA ALA A 144 2.29 -3.15 -15.04
C ALA A 144 0.83 -2.97 -15.49
N VAL A 145 0.20 -1.85 -15.08
CA VAL A 145 -1.17 -1.50 -15.50
C VAL A 145 -1.23 -1.26 -17.01
N HIS A 146 -0.29 -0.49 -17.58
CA HIS A 146 -0.24 -0.25 -19.02
C HIS A 146 -0.16 -1.55 -19.82
N ARG A 147 0.72 -2.48 -19.42
CA ARG A 147 0.85 -3.80 -20.06
C ARG A 147 -0.40 -4.67 -19.92
N ALA A 148 -1.18 -4.50 -18.86
CA ALA A 148 -2.42 -5.24 -18.64
C ALA A 148 -3.60 -4.67 -19.44
N VAL A 149 -3.65 -3.35 -19.63
CA VAL A 149 -4.79 -2.67 -20.27
C VAL A 149 -4.60 -2.48 -21.78
N VAL A 150 -3.37 -2.21 -22.24
CA VAL A 150 -3.08 -1.96 -23.66
C VAL A 150 -2.80 -3.28 -24.39
N PRO A 151 -3.61 -3.68 -25.39
CA PRO A 151 -3.38 -4.91 -26.15
C PRO A 151 -2.07 -4.86 -26.95
N ALA A 152 -1.32 -5.96 -26.95
CA ALA A 152 -0.15 -6.09 -27.82
C ALA A 152 -0.59 -6.18 -29.31
N PRO A 153 0.12 -5.53 -30.25
CA PRO A 153 -0.19 -5.60 -31.69
C PRO A 153 -0.12 -7.01 -32.30
N ARG A 154 0.52 -7.96 -31.60
CA ARG A 154 0.50 -9.39 -31.94
C ARG A 154 0.01 -10.17 -30.74
N PRO A 155 -1.07 -10.98 -30.87
CA PRO A 155 -1.47 -11.88 -29.81
C PRO A 155 -0.38 -12.94 -29.64
N SER A 156 0.42 -12.84 -28.58
CA SER A 156 1.30 -13.93 -28.15
C SER A 156 0.52 -14.85 -27.21
N PRO A 157 0.53 -16.18 -27.41
CA PRO A 157 -0.14 -17.14 -26.53
C PRO A 157 0.31 -17.12 -25.06
N GLN A 158 1.40 -16.39 -24.78
CA GLN A 158 2.08 -16.34 -23.48
C GLN A 158 1.69 -15.12 -22.65
N TYR A 159 0.87 -14.20 -23.18
CA TYR A 159 0.49 -12.93 -22.54
C TYR A 159 -1.01 -12.79 -22.32
N ASP A 160 -1.72 -13.90 -22.11
CA ASP A 160 -3.03 -13.88 -21.43
C ASP A 160 -2.83 -13.72 -19.90
N GLY A 161 -1.98 -12.76 -19.51
CA GLY A 161 -1.85 -12.31 -18.13
C GLY A 161 -3.21 -11.81 -17.68
N ALA A 162 -3.70 -12.39 -16.59
CA ALA A 162 -5.10 -12.33 -16.21
C ALA A 162 -5.51 -10.88 -15.83
N ARG A 163 -6.10 -10.13 -16.79
CA ARG A 163 -6.41 -8.68 -16.65
C ARG A 163 -7.37 -8.32 -15.51
N TRP A 164 -7.97 -9.32 -14.85
CA TRP A 164 -8.90 -9.14 -13.74
C TRP A 164 -8.28 -8.45 -12.52
N TRP A 165 -6.96 -8.56 -12.34
CA TRP A 165 -6.30 -8.01 -11.15
C TRP A 165 -6.36 -6.47 -11.10
N VAL A 166 -6.36 -5.79 -12.25
CA VAL A 166 -6.38 -4.30 -12.31
C VAL A 166 -7.64 -3.73 -11.64
N PRO A 167 -8.87 -4.05 -12.10
CA PRO A 167 -10.07 -3.56 -11.44
C PRO A 167 -10.22 -4.13 -10.02
N ALA A 168 -9.79 -5.37 -9.78
CA ALA A 168 -9.86 -5.96 -8.44
C ALA A 168 -9.00 -5.18 -7.43
N TYR A 169 -7.74 -4.88 -7.77
CA TYR A 169 -6.84 -4.13 -6.89
C TYR A 169 -7.35 -2.70 -6.69
N ALA A 170 -7.84 -2.04 -7.75
CA ALA A 170 -8.40 -0.70 -7.63
C ALA A 170 -9.59 -0.66 -6.66
N VAL A 171 -10.56 -1.58 -6.82
CA VAL A 171 -11.75 -1.65 -5.95
C VAL A 171 -11.36 -2.03 -4.52
N LEU A 172 -10.53 -3.05 -4.34
CA LEU A 172 -10.15 -3.54 -3.01
C LEU A 172 -9.28 -2.53 -2.24
N SER A 173 -8.34 -1.86 -2.91
CA SER A 173 -7.54 -0.81 -2.28
C SER A 173 -8.42 0.39 -1.91
N SER A 174 -9.38 0.78 -2.75
CA SER A 174 -10.32 1.86 -2.43
C SER A 174 -11.21 1.49 -1.25
N ALA A 175 -11.76 0.27 -1.24
CA ALA A 175 -12.58 -0.23 -0.13
C ALA A 175 -11.76 -0.33 1.17
N GLY A 176 -10.52 -0.82 1.09
CA GLY A 176 -9.61 -0.88 2.23
C GLY A 176 -9.24 0.52 2.74
N ALA A 177 -9.03 1.49 1.85
CA ALA A 177 -8.76 2.87 2.26
C ALA A 177 -9.95 3.50 3.00
N LEU A 178 -11.17 3.31 2.48
CA LEU A 178 -12.41 3.76 3.12
C LEU A 178 -12.64 3.07 4.48
N LEU A 179 -12.41 1.75 4.54
CA LEU A 179 -12.51 1.00 5.79
C LEU A 179 -11.45 1.46 6.80
N GLY A 180 -10.23 1.75 6.36
CA GLY A 180 -9.17 2.30 7.19
C GLY A 180 -9.55 3.65 7.78
N ALA A 181 -10.15 4.54 6.97
CA ALA A 181 -10.62 5.85 7.43
C ALA A 181 -11.80 5.72 8.41
N TRP A 182 -12.74 4.81 8.15
CA TRP A 182 -13.87 4.56 9.06
C TRP A 182 -13.40 3.97 10.39
N THR A 183 -12.56 2.92 10.35
CA THR A 183 -12.02 2.29 11.56
C THR A 183 -11.12 3.24 12.36
N TRP A 184 -10.41 4.16 11.69
CA TRP A 184 -9.66 5.21 12.38
C TRP A 184 -10.57 6.02 13.31
N THR A 185 -11.71 6.51 12.82
CA THR A 185 -12.66 7.29 13.64
C THR A 185 -13.30 6.50 14.78
N ALA A 186 -13.21 5.17 14.75
CA ALA A 186 -13.71 4.32 15.82
C ALA A 186 -12.63 3.97 16.86
N LEU A 187 -11.35 4.13 16.53
CA LEU A 187 -10.20 3.68 17.32
C LEU A 187 -9.30 4.82 17.82
N ALA A 188 -9.40 6.01 17.23
CA ALA A 188 -8.67 7.23 17.55
C ALA A 188 -9.65 8.34 17.94
#